data_AF-A0A2N4UAF5-F1
#
_entry.id   AF-A0A2N4UAF5-F1
#
_cell.length_a   1.000
_cell.length_b   1.000
_cell.length_c   1.000
_cell.angle_alpha   90.00
_cell.angle_beta   90.00
_cell.angle_gamma   90.00
#
_symmetry.space_group_name_H-M   'P 1'
#
loop_
_entity.id
_entity.type
_entity.pdbx_description
1 polymer ?
#
loop_
_entity_poly.entity_id
_entity_poly.type
_entity_poly.pdbx_seq_one_letter_code
_entity_poly.pdbx_strand_id
1 'polypeptide(L)'
;MKLHSSMLTDRKTYLMQRLQHAAARGAATRYAVIETDTREHAERLLKKFAAAYDTALPAATKTRRRKAGEATTSAWCYERPERPEQPRYWIVLMVSDGIGRVTEREKLTSITDPRHRLALDGYELVHDGLRWSWRMVKPTYQYWEKRIRTVCALPPERRDPKMVEKLIADLSRVPGFRLARRQVGNLYGLLRREWVRLRPANDPLPPLPTFLPYVRALAKDKPGG
;
A
#
# COMPACT_ATOMS: atom_id res chain seq x y z
N MET A 1 -25.78 5.43 15.97
CA MET A 1 -24.68 6.17 15.30
C MET A 1 -24.22 5.35 14.09
N LYS A 2 -24.63 5.71 12.86
CA LYS A 2 -24.18 5.01 11.64
C LYS A 2 -22.67 5.22 11.53
N LEU A 3 -21.88 4.14 11.62
CA LEU A 3 -20.49 4.16 11.20
C LEU A 3 -20.48 4.65 9.76
N HIS A 4 -19.86 5.78 9.48
CA HIS A 4 -19.67 6.20 8.10
C HIS A 4 -18.96 5.07 7.35
N SER A 5 -19.50 4.66 6.20
CA SER A 5 -18.92 3.68 5.26
C SER A 5 -17.53 4.05 4.71
N SER A 6 -16.81 4.99 5.33
CA SER A 6 -15.53 5.55 4.86
C SER A 6 -14.30 4.97 5.56
N MET A 7 -14.46 4.21 6.65
CA MET A 7 -13.34 3.63 7.42
C MET A 7 -12.96 2.22 6.98
N LEU A 8 -13.89 1.41 6.47
CA LEU A 8 -13.64 0.06 5.95
C LEU A 8 -13.63 0.10 4.42
N THR A 9 -12.65 -0.53 3.79
CA THR A 9 -12.53 -0.60 2.32
C THR A 9 -11.89 -1.91 1.89
N ASP A 10 -12.28 -2.42 0.74
CA ASP A 10 -11.66 -3.56 0.03
C ASP A 10 -10.69 -3.09 -1.09
N ARG A 11 -10.54 -1.77 -1.25
CA ARG A 11 -9.68 -1.16 -2.28
C ARG A 11 -8.30 -0.83 -1.72
N LYS A 12 -7.35 -1.75 -1.85
CA LYS A 12 -5.95 -1.56 -1.39
C LYS A 12 -5.35 -0.23 -1.81
N THR A 13 -5.42 0.08 -3.10
CA THR A 13 -4.80 1.28 -3.69
C THR A 13 -5.40 2.57 -3.13
N TYR A 14 -6.71 2.56 -2.83
CA TYR A 14 -7.38 3.68 -2.19
C TYR A 14 -6.82 3.93 -0.78
N LEU A 15 -6.70 2.87 0.02
CA LEU A 15 -6.15 2.98 1.36
C LEU A 15 -4.70 3.45 1.34
N MET A 16 -3.85 2.84 0.51
CA MET A 16 -2.46 3.25 0.32
C MET A 16 -2.35 4.74 -0.02
N GLN A 17 -3.24 5.25 -0.89
CA GLN A 17 -3.29 6.69 -1.22
C GLN A 17 -3.68 7.55 -0.01
N ARG A 18 -4.67 7.13 0.79
CA ARG A 18 -5.08 7.86 2.01
C ARG A 18 -3.94 7.93 3.04
N LEU A 19 -3.24 6.82 3.26
CA LEU A 19 -2.10 6.75 4.17
C LEU A 19 -0.94 7.62 3.69
N GLN A 20 -0.61 7.58 2.40
CA GLN A 20 0.41 8.45 1.80
C GLN A 20 0.04 9.93 1.96
N HIS A 21 -1.22 10.30 1.75
CA HIS A 21 -1.68 11.69 1.94
C HIS A 21 -1.61 12.14 3.40
N ALA A 22 -1.92 11.26 4.36
CA ALA A 22 -1.82 11.57 5.78
C ALA A 22 -0.37 11.86 6.18
N ALA A 23 0.56 11.01 5.75
CA ALA A 23 2.00 11.20 5.95
C ALA A 23 2.51 12.48 5.28
N ALA A 24 2.16 12.71 4.01
CA ALA A 24 2.63 13.86 3.24
C ALA A 24 2.18 15.22 3.80
N ARG A 25 1.05 15.27 4.51
CA ARG A 25 0.54 16.50 5.12
C ARG A 25 1.01 16.70 6.56
N GLY A 26 1.86 15.82 7.09
CA GLY A 26 2.20 15.80 8.52
C GLY A 26 0.99 15.50 9.42
N ALA A 27 -0.13 15.02 8.85
CA ALA A 27 -1.30 14.64 9.61
C ALA A 27 -1.10 13.28 10.31
N ALA A 28 -0.01 12.58 10.00
CA ALA A 28 0.44 11.39 10.68
C ALA A 28 1.97 11.28 10.60
N THR A 29 2.58 10.97 11.74
CA THR A 29 4.03 10.74 11.93
C THR A 29 4.30 9.40 12.59
N ARG A 30 3.27 8.81 13.20
CA ARG A 30 3.32 7.53 13.90
C ARG A 30 2.12 6.67 13.54
N TYR A 31 2.23 5.38 13.76
CA TYR A 31 1.15 4.44 13.45
C TYR A 31 1.11 3.24 14.41
N ALA A 32 -0.04 2.58 14.45
CA ALA A 32 -0.20 1.24 15.01
C ALA A 32 -1.06 0.39 14.05
N VAL A 33 -0.76 -0.90 13.97
CA VAL A 33 -1.50 -1.86 13.15
C VAL A 33 -2.11 -2.93 14.04
N ILE A 34 -3.36 -3.28 13.76
CA ILE A 34 -4.08 -4.38 14.37
C ILE A 34 -4.66 -5.24 13.25
N GLU A 35 -4.60 -6.55 13.39
CA GLU A 35 -5.15 -7.50 12.42
C GLU A 35 -6.20 -8.40 13.09
N THR A 36 -7.23 -8.80 12.36
CA THR A 36 -8.30 -9.69 12.85
C THR A 36 -8.97 -10.44 11.69
N ASP A 37 -9.57 -11.59 11.99
CA ASP A 37 -10.19 -12.45 10.97
C ASP A 37 -11.66 -12.13 10.69
N THR A 38 -12.38 -11.61 11.68
CA THR A 38 -13.82 -11.35 11.56
C THR A 38 -14.15 -9.88 11.38
N ARG A 39 -15.22 -9.63 10.61
CA ARG A 39 -15.70 -8.29 10.31
C ARG A 39 -16.24 -7.60 11.56
N GLU A 40 -16.99 -8.34 12.35
CA GLU A 40 -17.66 -7.87 13.57
C GLU A 40 -16.60 -7.37 14.58
N HIS A 41 -15.49 -8.08 14.69
CA HIS A 41 -14.38 -7.65 15.54
C HIS A 41 -13.73 -6.37 15.01
N ALA A 42 -13.47 -6.30 13.71
CA ALA A 42 -12.91 -5.10 13.08
C ALA A 42 -13.81 -3.87 13.30
N GLU A 43 -15.11 -4.00 13.07
CA GLU A 43 -16.08 -2.92 13.29
C GLU A 43 -16.17 -2.50 14.76
N ARG A 44 -16.12 -3.45 15.70
CA ARG A 44 -16.07 -3.17 17.14
C ARG A 44 -14.81 -2.40 17.53
N LEU A 45 -13.65 -2.78 17.00
CA LEU A 45 -12.39 -2.07 17.23
C LEU A 45 -12.44 -0.65 16.68
N LEU A 46 -12.95 -0.45 15.46
CA LEU A 46 -13.13 0.89 14.88
C LEU A 46 -14.04 1.78 15.72
N LYS A 47 -15.16 1.24 16.24
CA LYS A 47 -16.04 1.97 17.18
C LYS A 47 -15.31 2.34 18.46
N LYS A 48 -14.55 1.41 19.04
CA LYS A 48 -13.75 1.65 20.25
C LYS A 48 -12.72 2.75 20.02
N PHE A 49 -12.00 2.73 18.89
CA PHE A 49 -11.03 3.76 18.54
C PHE A 49 -11.69 5.12 18.29
N ALA A 50 -12.86 5.15 17.65
CA ALA A 50 -13.62 6.39 17.47
C ALA A 50 -14.01 7.03 18.80
N ALA A 51 -14.43 6.23 19.79
CA ALA A 51 -14.79 6.72 21.12
C ALA A 51 -13.56 7.08 21.99
N ALA A 52 -12.48 6.31 21.91
CA ALA A 52 -11.30 6.50 22.76
C ALA A 52 -10.34 7.58 22.25
N TYR A 53 -10.19 7.68 20.94
CA TYR A 53 -9.13 8.46 20.27
C TYR A 53 -9.68 9.44 19.22
N ASP A 54 -10.99 9.70 19.22
CA ASP A 54 -11.61 10.72 18.37
C ASP A 54 -11.33 10.53 16.86
N THR A 55 -11.20 9.27 16.41
CA THR A 55 -10.77 8.96 15.03
C THR A 55 -11.76 9.44 13.97
N ALA A 56 -13.02 9.65 14.36
CA ALA A 56 -14.12 10.11 13.51
C ALA A 56 -14.23 11.64 13.39
N LEU A 57 -13.33 12.43 14.00
CA LEU A 57 -13.43 13.88 13.93
C LEU A 57 -13.32 14.44 12.50
N PRO A 58 -14.02 15.55 12.19
CA PRO A 58 -13.87 16.26 10.93
C PRO A 58 -12.43 16.75 10.69
N ALA A 59 -12.04 16.82 9.42
CA ALA A 59 -10.68 17.22 9.03
C ALA A 59 -10.30 18.62 9.53
N ALA A 60 -11.23 19.58 9.51
CA ALA A 60 -11.02 20.94 10.02
C ALA A 60 -10.70 20.92 11.52
N THR A 61 -11.47 20.17 12.31
CA THR A 61 -11.24 19.98 13.75
C THR A 61 -9.88 19.36 14.02
N LYS A 62 -9.50 18.31 13.28
CA LYS A 62 -8.19 17.69 13.42
C LYS A 62 -7.06 18.68 13.10
N THR A 63 -7.20 19.51 12.08
CA THR A 63 -6.21 20.56 11.77
C THR A 63 -6.08 21.57 12.91
N ARG A 64 -7.20 22.02 13.50
CA ARG A 64 -7.18 22.94 14.64
C ARG A 64 -6.47 22.31 15.85
N ARG A 65 -6.79 21.05 16.18
CA ARG A 65 -6.14 20.31 17.28
C ARG A 65 -4.62 20.18 17.09
N ARG A 66 -4.17 19.81 15.88
CA ARG A 66 -2.72 19.75 15.59
C ARG A 66 -2.03 21.10 15.76
N LYS A 67 -2.68 22.21 15.37
CA LYS A 67 -2.13 23.57 15.61
C LYS A 67 -2.04 23.93 17.09
N ALA A 68 -2.89 23.35 17.93
CA ALA A 68 -2.85 23.51 19.38
C ALA A 68 -1.89 22.53 20.09
N GLY A 69 -1.13 21.72 19.34
CA GLY A 69 -0.22 20.72 19.93
C GLY A 69 -0.90 19.43 20.40
N GLU A 70 -2.18 19.23 20.08
CA GLU A 70 -2.91 18.01 20.40
C GLU A 70 -2.72 16.95 19.30
N ALA A 71 -2.47 15.71 19.73
CA ALA A 71 -2.40 14.56 18.82
C ALA A 71 -3.76 14.31 18.17
N THR A 72 -3.73 13.98 16.88
CA THR A 72 -4.92 13.58 16.13
C THR A 72 -4.74 12.20 15.54
N THR A 73 -5.82 11.43 15.57
CA THR A 73 -5.81 10.04 15.10
C THR A 73 -6.77 9.87 13.93
N SER A 74 -6.41 9.03 12.98
CA SER A 74 -7.31 8.54 11.95
C SER A 74 -7.20 7.03 11.87
N ALA A 75 -8.33 6.36 11.74
CA ALA A 75 -8.40 4.91 11.63
C ALA A 75 -8.93 4.50 10.26
N TRP A 76 -8.32 3.46 9.69
CA TRP A 76 -8.83 2.78 8.50
C TRP A 76 -8.74 1.27 8.69
N CYS A 77 -9.60 0.54 8.01
CA CYS A 77 -9.63 -0.91 7.92
C CYS A 77 -9.63 -1.32 6.45
N TYR A 78 -8.73 -2.24 6.12
CA TYR A 78 -8.66 -2.90 4.83
C TYR A 78 -9.20 -4.31 4.95
N GLU A 79 -10.26 -4.61 4.22
CA GLU A 79 -10.66 -5.99 3.97
C GLU A 79 -9.77 -6.56 2.86
N ARG A 80 -8.82 -7.42 3.27
CA ARG A 80 -7.96 -8.15 2.35
C ARG A 80 -8.79 -9.19 1.59
N PRO A 81 -8.40 -9.53 0.35
CA PRO A 81 -8.87 -10.74 -0.30
C PRO A 81 -8.56 -11.94 0.58
N GLU A 82 -9.45 -12.94 0.57
CA GLU A 82 -9.30 -14.14 1.38
C GLU A 82 -7.97 -14.85 1.05
N ARG A 83 -7.17 -15.08 2.10
CA ARG A 83 -5.87 -15.74 2.04
C ARG A 83 -5.71 -16.60 3.29
N PRO A 84 -5.41 -17.90 3.18
CA PRO A 84 -5.29 -18.79 4.34
C PRO A 84 -4.24 -18.33 5.37
N GLU A 85 -3.19 -17.67 4.90
CA GLU A 85 -2.00 -17.32 5.67
C GLU A 85 -2.06 -15.91 6.31
N GLN A 86 -3.16 -15.15 6.11
CA GLN A 86 -3.22 -13.74 6.51
C GLN A 86 -4.58 -13.39 7.10
N PRO A 87 -4.61 -12.61 8.21
CA PRO A 87 -5.87 -12.12 8.73
C PRO A 87 -6.62 -11.28 7.70
N ARG A 88 -7.93 -11.47 7.63
CA ARG A 88 -8.80 -10.86 6.62
C ARG A 88 -8.92 -9.34 6.77
N TYR A 89 -8.87 -8.81 7.98
CA TYR A 89 -9.03 -7.38 8.24
C TYR A 89 -7.75 -6.78 8.82
N TRP A 90 -7.22 -5.79 8.11
CA TRP A 90 -6.03 -5.03 8.51
C TRP A 90 -6.43 -3.61 8.91
N ILE A 91 -6.26 -3.27 10.18
CA ILE A 91 -6.66 -1.98 10.76
C ILE A 91 -5.40 -1.18 11.04
N VAL A 92 -5.40 0.10 10.67
CA VAL A 92 -4.31 1.02 10.95
C VAL A 92 -4.82 2.27 11.63
N LEU A 93 -4.14 2.63 12.73
CA LEU A 93 -4.21 3.94 13.35
C LEU A 93 -3.04 4.78 12.83
N MET A 94 -3.33 5.94 12.26
CA MET A 94 -2.33 6.94 11.90
C MET A 94 -2.46 8.11 12.86
N VAL A 95 -1.36 8.47 13.51
CA VAL A 95 -1.32 9.40 14.64
C VAL A 95 -0.35 10.53 14.32
N SER A 96 -0.75 11.78 14.54
CA SER A 96 0.13 12.94 14.42
C SER A 96 1.03 13.11 15.66
N ASP A 97 1.98 14.02 15.57
CA ASP A 97 2.64 14.54 16.77
C ASP A 97 1.64 15.33 17.63
N GLY A 98 2.01 15.53 18.90
CA GLY A 98 1.20 16.18 19.91
C GLY A 98 0.87 15.28 21.10
N ILE A 99 0.16 15.86 22.07
CA ILE A 99 -0.30 15.19 23.30
C ILE A 99 -1.70 14.63 23.10
N GLY A 100 -1.96 13.41 23.57
CA GLY A 100 -3.31 12.86 23.63
C GLY A 100 -3.35 11.41 24.11
N ARG A 101 -4.54 10.93 24.47
CA ARG A 101 -4.74 9.58 25.03
C ARG A 101 -4.13 8.47 24.19
N VAL A 102 -4.14 8.61 22.86
CA VAL A 102 -3.56 7.62 21.94
C VAL A 102 -2.04 7.49 22.11
N THR A 103 -1.32 8.58 22.39
CA THR A 103 0.13 8.56 22.53
C THR A 103 0.58 7.99 23.86
N GLU A 104 -0.30 8.00 24.86
CA GLU A 104 -0.08 7.44 26.20
C GLU A 104 -0.44 5.96 26.27
N ARG A 105 -1.46 5.53 25.51
CA ARG A 105 -2.06 4.19 25.66
C ARG A 105 -1.65 3.19 24.59
N GLU A 106 -1.21 3.65 23.42
CA GLU A 106 -0.84 2.78 22.30
C GLU A 106 0.67 2.74 22.10
N LYS A 107 1.19 1.56 21.74
CA LYS A 107 2.57 1.41 21.29
C LYS A 107 2.68 1.83 19.83
N LEU A 108 3.10 3.08 19.62
CA LEU A 108 3.18 3.68 18.29
C LEU A 108 4.57 3.54 17.67
N THR A 109 4.61 3.23 16.38
CA THR A 109 5.83 3.16 15.57
C THR A 109 5.94 4.39 14.69
N SER A 110 7.14 4.97 14.55
CA SER A 110 7.35 6.08 13.62
C SER A 110 7.23 5.63 12.17
N ILE A 111 6.52 6.39 11.32
CA ILE A 111 6.45 6.10 9.87
C ILE A 111 7.80 6.30 9.16
N THR A 112 8.75 6.99 9.79
CA THR A 112 10.10 7.21 9.25
C THR A 112 11.11 6.15 9.70
N ASP A 113 10.75 5.27 10.64
CA ASP A 113 11.64 4.22 11.14
C ASP A 113 12.00 3.24 10.01
N PRO A 114 13.28 3.14 9.61
CA PRO A 114 13.68 2.27 8.51
C PRO A 114 13.53 0.78 8.83
N ARG A 115 13.48 0.38 10.11
CA ARG A 115 13.33 -1.02 10.54
C ARG A 115 11.87 -1.46 10.61
N HIS A 116 10.96 -0.51 10.86
CA HIS A 116 9.54 -0.77 11.07
C HIS A 116 8.68 0.19 10.25
N ARG A 117 8.91 0.21 8.94
CA ARG A 117 8.10 1.04 8.02
C ARG A 117 6.67 0.51 7.96
N LEU A 118 5.72 1.43 7.78
CA LEU A 118 4.33 1.07 7.51
C LEU A 118 4.24 0.26 6.22
N ALA A 119 3.85 -1.01 6.34
CA ALA A 119 3.78 -1.96 5.25
C ALA A 119 2.35 -2.50 5.06
N LEU A 120 1.99 -2.75 3.79
CA LEU A 120 0.72 -3.34 3.38
C LEU A 120 0.92 -4.19 2.13
N ASP A 121 0.62 -5.49 2.22
CA ASP A 121 0.60 -6.46 1.12
C ASP A 121 1.83 -6.42 0.20
N GLY A 122 3.02 -6.42 0.78
CA GLY A 122 4.28 -6.42 0.01
C GLY A 122 4.74 -5.03 -0.46
N TYR A 123 4.13 -3.97 0.05
CA TYR A 123 4.54 -2.60 -0.18
C TYR A 123 4.83 -1.89 1.14
N GLU A 124 5.76 -0.95 1.13
CA GLU A 124 6.10 -0.12 2.27
C GLU A 124 6.08 1.36 1.89
N LEU A 125 5.63 2.19 2.83
CA LEU A 125 5.60 3.64 2.70
C LEU A 125 6.96 4.23 3.04
N VAL A 126 7.53 5.02 2.12
CA VAL A 126 8.88 5.58 2.25
C VAL A 126 8.89 7.05 1.85
N HIS A 127 9.65 7.86 2.59
CA HIS A 127 10.08 9.18 2.16
C HIS A 127 11.43 9.06 1.44
N ASP A 128 11.52 9.47 0.18
CA ASP A 128 12.76 9.36 -0.62
C ASP A 128 13.61 10.63 -0.63
N GLY A 129 13.44 11.48 0.39
CA GLY A 129 14.06 12.80 0.48
C GLY A 129 13.27 13.91 -0.20
N LEU A 130 12.32 13.56 -1.09
CA LEU A 130 11.52 14.55 -1.81
C LEU A 130 10.03 14.44 -1.49
N ARG A 131 9.47 13.22 -1.50
CA ARG A 131 8.05 12.99 -1.17
C ARG A 131 7.77 11.55 -0.76
N TRP A 132 6.78 11.40 0.12
CA TRP A 132 6.22 10.10 0.49
C TRP A 132 5.67 9.33 -0.72
N SER A 133 6.03 8.06 -0.84
CA SER A 133 5.46 7.14 -1.83
C SER A 133 5.61 5.69 -1.40
N TRP A 134 4.82 4.81 -2.03
CA TRP A 134 4.92 3.37 -1.82
C TRP A 134 5.91 2.72 -2.77
N ARG A 135 6.70 1.79 -2.24
CA ARG A 135 7.58 0.90 -3.00
C ARG A 135 7.33 -0.56 -2.59
N MET A 136 7.69 -1.51 -3.44
CA MET A 136 7.73 -2.93 -3.07
C MET A 136 8.75 -3.14 -1.96
N VAL A 137 8.39 -3.95 -0.96
CA VAL A 137 9.36 -4.47 0.01
C VAL A 137 10.35 -5.38 -0.69
N LYS A 138 11.53 -5.55 -0.08
CA LYS A 138 12.63 -6.35 -0.66
C LYS A 138 12.18 -7.77 -1.08
N PRO A 139 11.47 -8.56 -0.24
CA PRO A 139 10.98 -9.88 -0.66
C PRO A 139 10.08 -9.84 -1.91
N THR A 140 9.17 -8.87 -2.00
CA THR A 140 8.26 -8.72 -3.16
C THR A 140 9.03 -8.36 -4.43
N TYR A 141 10.02 -7.47 -4.33
CA TYR A 141 10.86 -7.13 -5.47
C TYR A 141 11.70 -8.34 -5.94
N GLN A 142 12.32 -9.05 -5.01
CA GLN A 142 13.13 -10.25 -5.30
C GLN A 142 12.29 -11.40 -5.89
N TYR A 143 11.04 -11.55 -5.46
CA TYR A 143 10.09 -12.48 -6.06
C TYR A 143 9.92 -12.19 -7.56
N TRP A 144 9.75 -10.92 -7.95
CA TRP A 144 9.64 -10.53 -9.35
C TRP A 144 10.93 -10.78 -10.12
N GLU A 145 12.10 -10.45 -9.55
CA GLU A 145 13.38 -10.73 -10.19
C GLU A 145 13.56 -12.22 -10.46
N LYS A 146 13.28 -13.07 -9.46
CA LYS A 146 13.35 -14.52 -9.61
C LYS A 146 12.38 -15.01 -10.69
N ARG A 147 11.14 -14.54 -10.67
CA ARG A 147 10.11 -14.91 -11.65
C ARG A 147 10.51 -14.52 -13.08
N ILE A 148 11.07 -13.33 -13.28
CA ILE A 148 11.61 -12.89 -14.57
C ILE A 148 12.71 -13.85 -15.03
N ARG A 149 13.72 -14.09 -14.19
CA ARG A 149 14.84 -14.99 -14.54
C ARG A 149 14.36 -16.39 -14.90
N THR A 150 13.43 -16.94 -14.12
CA THR A 150 12.83 -18.25 -14.40
C THR A 150 12.14 -18.28 -15.76
N VAL A 151 11.28 -17.30 -16.06
CA VAL A 151 10.55 -17.25 -17.34
C VAL A 151 11.52 -17.09 -18.52
N CYS A 152 12.53 -16.22 -18.40
CA CYS A 152 13.52 -16.02 -19.46
C CYS A 152 14.36 -17.28 -19.73
N ALA A 153 14.73 -18.03 -18.70
CA ALA A 153 15.60 -19.20 -18.77
C ALA A 153 14.93 -20.50 -19.27
N LEU A 154 13.60 -20.54 -19.42
CA LEU A 154 12.92 -21.74 -19.93
C LEU A 154 13.34 -22.05 -21.37
N PRO A 155 13.69 -23.29 -21.74
CA PRO A 155 13.98 -23.61 -23.13
C PRO A 155 12.72 -23.43 -24.01
N PRO A 156 12.86 -23.21 -25.34
CA PRO A 156 11.72 -22.98 -26.23
C PRO A 156 10.61 -24.04 -26.12
N GLU A 157 10.98 -25.31 -25.96
CA GLU A 157 10.00 -26.42 -25.89
C GLU A 157 9.12 -26.39 -24.64
N ARG A 158 9.59 -25.75 -23.55
CA ARG A 158 8.88 -25.68 -22.26
C ARG A 158 8.24 -24.33 -22.01
N ARG A 159 8.33 -23.40 -22.98
CA ARG A 159 7.83 -22.04 -22.82
C ARG A 159 6.49 -21.90 -23.50
N ASP A 160 5.45 -21.70 -22.69
CA ASP A 160 4.21 -21.12 -23.19
C ASP A 160 4.43 -19.60 -23.41
N PRO A 161 4.29 -19.07 -24.64
CA PRO A 161 4.38 -17.63 -24.91
C PRO A 161 3.52 -16.77 -23.98
N LYS A 162 2.38 -17.32 -23.52
CA LYS A 162 1.47 -16.65 -22.58
C LYS A 162 2.09 -16.43 -21.20
N MET A 163 3.17 -17.13 -20.83
CA MET A 163 3.84 -16.93 -19.54
C MET A 163 4.48 -15.55 -19.43
N VAL A 164 5.11 -15.09 -20.52
CA VAL A 164 5.76 -13.78 -20.57
C VAL A 164 4.72 -12.68 -20.63
N GLU A 165 3.68 -12.87 -21.45
CA GLU A 165 2.54 -11.96 -21.52
C GLU A 165 1.85 -11.84 -20.16
N LYS A 166 1.62 -12.96 -19.47
CA LYS A 166 1.06 -12.97 -18.11
C LYS A 166 1.97 -12.26 -17.11
N LEU A 167 3.30 -12.46 -17.19
CA LEU A 167 4.27 -11.75 -16.35
C LEU A 167 4.19 -10.23 -16.56
N ILE A 168 4.13 -9.79 -17.83
CA ILE A 168 3.96 -8.38 -18.20
C ILE A 168 2.62 -7.85 -17.69
N ALA A 169 1.53 -8.60 -17.89
CA ALA A 169 0.20 -8.25 -17.43
C ALA A 169 0.16 -8.11 -15.90
N ASP A 170 0.77 -9.03 -15.15
CA ASP A 170 0.81 -8.96 -13.69
C ASP A 170 1.64 -7.76 -13.19
N LEU A 171 2.80 -7.47 -13.81
CA LEU A 171 3.60 -6.29 -13.49
C LEU A 171 2.86 -4.97 -13.80
N SER A 172 2.01 -4.95 -14.83
CA SER A 172 1.21 -3.78 -15.17
C SER A 172 0.10 -3.46 -14.14
N ARG A 173 -0.27 -4.44 -13.31
CA ARG A 173 -1.27 -4.31 -12.22
C ARG A 173 -0.67 -3.80 -10.89
N VAL A 174 0.65 -3.62 -10.82
CA VAL A 174 1.31 -3.04 -9.64
C VAL A 174 0.71 -1.66 -9.35
N PRO A 175 0.45 -1.31 -8.07
CA PRO A 175 -0.06 0.01 -7.71
C PRO A 175 0.79 1.14 -8.30
N GLY A 176 0.17 2.04 -9.05
CA GLY A 176 0.81 3.13 -9.80
C GLY A 176 1.45 4.25 -8.97
N PHE A 177 1.96 3.95 -7.77
CA PHE A 177 2.74 4.88 -6.96
C PHE A 177 4.11 5.10 -7.59
N ARG A 178 4.67 6.29 -7.42
CA ARG A 178 5.89 6.70 -8.13
C ARG A 178 7.07 5.75 -7.90
N LEU A 179 7.36 5.38 -6.65
CA LEU A 179 8.51 4.52 -6.35
C LEU A 179 8.26 3.07 -6.82
N ALA A 180 7.04 2.55 -6.66
CA ALA A 180 6.64 1.26 -7.21
C ALA A 180 6.76 1.23 -8.75
N ARG A 181 6.30 2.27 -9.46
CA ARG A 181 6.46 2.40 -10.93
C ARG A 181 7.93 2.41 -11.35
N ARG A 182 8.79 3.12 -10.60
CA ARG A 182 10.24 3.10 -10.84
C ARG A 182 10.81 1.69 -10.71
N GLN A 183 10.40 0.94 -9.70
CA GLN A 183 10.80 -0.46 -9.54
C GLN A 183 10.28 -1.35 -10.68
N VAL A 184 9.05 -1.17 -11.15
CA VAL A 184 8.54 -1.90 -12.31
C VAL A 184 9.33 -1.56 -13.58
N GLY A 185 9.71 -0.29 -13.78
CA GLY A 185 10.62 0.09 -14.88
C GLY A 185 11.95 -0.65 -14.83
N ASN A 186 12.55 -0.78 -13.63
CA ASN A 186 13.77 -1.55 -13.44
C ASN A 186 13.56 -3.05 -13.75
N LEU A 187 12.42 -3.62 -13.34
CA LEU A 187 12.05 -5.01 -13.62
C LEU A 187 11.81 -5.26 -15.11
N TYR A 188 11.19 -4.32 -15.83
CA TYR A 188 11.08 -4.37 -17.28
C TYR A 188 12.45 -4.27 -17.97
N GLY A 189 13.35 -3.43 -17.46
CA GLY A 189 14.73 -3.39 -17.92
C GLY A 189 15.46 -4.73 -17.71
N LEU A 190 15.25 -5.37 -16.56
CA LEU A 190 15.78 -6.72 -16.29
C LEU A 190 15.21 -7.74 -17.26
N LEU A 191 13.88 -7.76 -17.46
CA LEU A 191 13.21 -8.66 -18.40
C LEU A 191 13.79 -8.53 -19.81
N ARG A 192 13.96 -7.30 -20.30
CA ARG A 192 14.55 -7.05 -21.62
C ARG A 192 15.98 -7.58 -21.72
N ARG A 193 16.83 -7.31 -20.72
CA ARG A 193 18.23 -7.76 -20.71
C ARG A 193 18.33 -9.28 -20.67
N GLU A 194 17.59 -9.93 -19.78
CA GLU A 194 17.60 -11.39 -19.65
C GLU A 194 17.04 -12.06 -20.91
N TRP A 195 16.03 -11.47 -21.54
CA TRP A 195 15.47 -11.98 -22.78
C TRP A 195 16.48 -11.97 -23.92
N VAL A 196 17.08 -10.80 -24.21
CA VAL A 196 18.08 -10.67 -25.29
C VAL A 196 19.31 -11.54 -25.04
N ARG A 197 19.74 -11.66 -23.77
CA ARG A 197 20.92 -12.45 -23.41
C ARG A 197 20.74 -13.96 -23.68
N LEU A 198 19.53 -14.47 -23.48
CA LEU A 198 19.26 -15.92 -23.52
C LEU A 198 18.60 -16.36 -24.83
N ARG A 199 18.27 -15.43 -25.74
CA ARG A 199 17.47 -15.72 -26.93
C ARG A 199 18.14 -15.27 -28.23
N PRO A 200 17.92 -16.03 -29.30
CA PRO A 200 18.28 -15.58 -30.64
C PRO A 200 17.43 -14.38 -31.06
N ALA A 201 17.95 -13.58 -32.00
CA ALA A 201 17.31 -12.34 -32.44
C ALA A 201 15.93 -12.53 -33.09
N ASN A 202 15.61 -13.73 -33.56
CA ASN A 202 14.33 -14.08 -34.18
C ASN A 202 13.23 -14.48 -33.17
N ASP A 203 13.51 -14.44 -31.87
CA ASP A 203 12.54 -14.67 -30.79
C ASP A 203 12.30 -13.35 -30.00
N PRO A 204 11.53 -12.40 -30.57
CA PRO A 204 11.38 -11.08 -29.98
C PRO A 204 10.58 -11.12 -28.68
N LEU A 205 10.95 -10.25 -27.74
CA LEU A 205 10.18 -10.04 -26.51
C LEU A 205 8.81 -9.43 -26.85
N PRO A 206 7.70 -9.91 -26.25
CA PRO A 206 6.41 -9.25 -26.37
C PRO A 206 6.48 -7.77 -25.99
N PRO A 207 5.64 -6.90 -26.59
CA PRO A 207 5.68 -5.48 -26.35
C PRO A 207 5.42 -5.16 -24.88
N LEU A 208 6.30 -4.35 -24.29
CA LEU A 208 6.16 -3.87 -22.93
C LEU A 208 5.22 -2.66 -22.92
N PRO A 209 4.36 -2.50 -21.89
CA PRO A 209 3.53 -1.32 -21.75
C PRO A 209 4.38 -0.05 -21.70
N THR A 210 4.09 0.90 -22.60
CA THR A 210 4.78 2.21 -22.64
C THR A 210 4.48 3.06 -21.40
N PHE A 211 3.35 2.82 -20.73
CA PHE A 211 2.91 3.60 -19.58
C PHE A 211 2.26 2.73 -18.51
N LEU A 212 2.76 2.85 -17.27
CA LEU A 212 2.03 2.40 -16.09
C LEU A 212 1.14 3.56 -15.60
N PRO A 213 -0.19 3.39 -15.47
CA PRO A 213 -1.06 4.47 -15.03
C PRO A 213 -0.69 4.94 -13.62
N TYR A 214 -0.63 6.26 -13.43
CA TYR A 214 -0.56 6.82 -12.08
C TYR A 214 -1.83 6.47 -11.32
N VAL A 215 -1.71 6.22 -10.01
CA VAL A 215 -2.88 6.21 -9.13
C VAL A 215 -3.51 7.60 -9.20
N ARG A 216 -4.66 7.71 -9.87
CA ARG A 216 -5.45 8.94 -9.90
C ARG A 216 -6.00 9.21 -8.50
N ALA A 217 -6.21 10.48 -8.16
CA ALA A 217 -6.92 10.83 -6.93
C ALA A 217 -8.30 10.18 -6.97
N LEU A 218 -8.53 9.18 -6.12
CA LEU A 218 -9.83 8.55 -6.02
C LEU A 218 -10.75 9.50 -5.23
N ALA A 219 -11.94 9.77 -5.79
CA ALA A 219 -12.96 10.52 -5.09
C ALA A 219 -13.21 9.89 -3.71
N LYS A 220 -13.56 10.70 -2.70
CA LYS A 220 -14.16 10.14 -1.49
C LYS A 220 -15.41 9.40 -1.95
N ASP A 221 -15.62 8.16 -1.52
CA ASP A 221 -16.90 7.48 -1.73
C ASP A 221 -18.00 8.45 -1.27
N LYS A 222 -18.87 8.85 -2.20
CA LYS A 222 -20.08 9.58 -1.83
C LYS A 222 -20.89 8.61 -0.96
N PRO A 223 -21.39 9.04 0.21
CA PRO A 223 -22.41 8.24 0.87
C PRO A 223 -23.56 8.09 -0.14
N GLY A 224 -23.92 6.85 -0.46
CA GLY A 224 -25.14 6.57 -1.20
C GLY A 224 -26.30 7.26 -0.49
N GLY A 225 -27.14 7.93 -1.29
CA GLY A 225 -28.37 8.57 -0.81
C GLY A 225 -29.30 7.58 -0.13
#